data_AF-A0A7X6YKG5-F1
#
_entry.id   AF-A0A7X6YKG5-F1
#
_cell.length_a   1.000
_cell.length_b   1.000
_cell.length_c   1.000
_cell.angle_alpha   90.00
_cell.angle_beta   90.00
_cell.angle_gamma   90.00
#
_symmetry.space_group_name_H-M   'P 1'
#
loop_
_entity.id
_entity.type
_entity.pdbx_description
1 polymer ?
#
loop_
_entity_poly.entity_id
_entity_poly.type
_entity_poly.pdbx_seq_one_letter_code
_entity_poly.pdbx_strand_id
1 'polypeptide(L)'
;MSTEEQDLSRQDAIVESTKAAGFYVAGIYREKASGARADRAELLRLIADLQPGEVVVAEKIDRISRLPLAEAERLVASIRAKGARLAVPGVVDLTELAAEAKGVAKVVLESVQDMLLKLALQIARDDYEDRRERQRQGVELAKQAGRYTGRKADTL
;
A
#
# COMPACT_ATOMS: atom_id res chain seq x y z
N MET A 1 -21.50 -10.37 -11.21
CA MET A 1 -21.11 -9.98 -9.83
C MET A 1 -20.32 -8.71 -9.92
N SER A 2 -20.76 -7.68 -9.19
CA SER A 2 -20.24 -6.31 -9.30
C SER A 2 -18.85 -6.21 -8.67
N THR A 3 -18.00 -5.35 -9.22
CA THR A 3 -16.67 -5.03 -8.67
C THR A 3 -16.73 -4.60 -7.19
N GLU A 4 -17.86 -4.04 -6.75
CA GLU A 4 -18.05 -3.63 -5.35
C GLU A 4 -18.18 -4.82 -4.38
N GLU A 5 -18.82 -5.93 -4.77
CA GLU A 5 -18.96 -7.13 -3.91
C GLU A 5 -17.62 -7.89 -3.78
N GLN A 6 -16.82 -7.91 -4.84
CA GLN A 6 -15.47 -8.50 -4.80
C GLN A 6 -14.49 -7.69 -3.95
N ASP A 7 -14.64 -6.36 -3.89
CA ASP A 7 -13.80 -5.51 -3.05
C ASP A 7 -14.21 -5.60 -1.56
N LEU A 8 -15.52 -5.73 -1.27
CA LEU A 8 -16.01 -5.91 0.10
C LEU A 8 -15.52 -7.22 0.74
N SER A 9 -15.66 -8.34 0.01
CA SER A 9 -15.23 -9.66 0.51
C SER A 9 -13.73 -9.75 0.82
N ARG A 10 -12.87 -9.05 0.07
CA ARG A 10 -11.42 -9.03 0.32
C ARG A 10 -11.04 -8.24 1.55
N GLN A 11 -11.74 -7.13 1.78
CA GLN A 11 -11.46 -6.26 2.92
C GLN A 11 -11.90 -6.90 4.22
N ASP A 12 -13.06 -7.57 4.21
CA ASP A 12 -13.53 -8.36 5.34
C ASP A 12 -12.53 -9.48 5.67
N ALA A 13 -11.93 -10.13 4.66
CA ALA A 13 -10.89 -11.13 4.88
C ALA A 13 -9.62 -10.56 5.54
N ILE A 14 -9.27 -9.29 5.28
CA ILE A 14 -8.13 -8.62 5.93
C ILE A 14 -8.45 -8.25 7.37
N VAL A 15 -9.66 -7.76 7.62
CA VAL A 15 -10.14 -7.46 8.97
C VAL A 15 -10.14 -8.75 9.81
N GLU A 16 -10.66 -9.84 9.26
CA GLU A 16 -10.69 -11.13 9.94
C GLU A 16 -9.29 -11.72 10.14
N SER A 17 -8.38 -11.62 9.16
CA SER A 17 -6.99 -12.08 9.33
C SER A 17 -6.21 -11.24 10.35
N THR A 18 -6.46 -9.92 10.39
CA THR A 18 -5.84 -9.01 11.36
C THR A 18 -6.33 -9.32 12.78
N LYS A 19 -7.63 -9.55 12.96
CA LYS A 19 -8.19 -9.99 14.24
C LYS A 19 -7.68 -11.37 14.64
N ALA A 20 -7.58 -12.31 13.70
CA ALA A 20 -7.06 -13.66 13.94
C ALA A 20 -5.57 -13.65 14.36
N ALA A 21 -4.81 -12.67 13.87
CA ALA A 21 -3.44 -12.41 14.29
C ALA A 21 -3.33 -11.69 15.65
N GLY A 22 -4.45 -11.44 16.34
CA GLY A 22 -4.50 -10.87 17.69
C GLY A 22 -4.50 -9.35 17.74
N PHE A 23 -4.62 -8.65 16.60
CA PHE A 23 -4.64 -7.20 16.55
C PHE A 23 -6.06 -6.64 16.69
N TYR A 24 -6.20 -5.56 17.46
CA TYR A 24 -7.42 -4.76 17.48
C TYR A 24 -7.46 -3.82 16.27
N VAL A 25 -8.58 -3.85 15.53
CA VAL A 25 -8.77 -2.95 14.37
C VAL A 25 -9.33 -1.62 14.87
N ALA A 26 -8.47 -0.61 15.02
CA ALA A 26 -8.82 0.72 15.51
C ALA A 26 -9.66 1.55 14.50
N GLY A 27 -9.57 1.25 13.21
CA GLY A 27 -10.36 1.91 12.17
C GLY A 27 -10.16 1.30 10.79
N ILE A 28 -11.14 1.52 9.90
CA ILE A 28 -11.09 1.10 8.49
C ILE A 28 -11.31 2.35 7.64
N TYR A 29 -10.37 2.61 6.72
CA TYR A 29 -10.37 3.80 5.85
C TYR A 29 -10.52 3.37 4.39
N ARG A 30 -11.53 3.89 3.69
CA ARG A 30 -11.93 3.43 2.35
C ARG A 30 -11.86 4.54 1.33
N GLU A 31 -10.97 4.38 0.35
CA GLU A 31 -10.76 5.39 -0.68
C GLU A 31 -11.06 4.82 -2.08
N LYS A 32 -12.06 5.41 -2.77
CA LYS A 32 -12.34 5.15 -4.20
C LYS A 32 -11.37 5.89 -5.14
N ALA A 33 -10.70 6.94 -4.64
CA ALA A 33 -9.70 7.67 -5.40
C ALA A 33 -8.49 6.78 -5.76
N SER A 34 -7.91 7.00 -6.95
CA SER A 34 -6.72 6.29 -7.39
C SER A 34 -5.56 6.48 -6.40
N GLY A 35 -4.85 5.39 -6.07
CA GLY A 35 -3.64 5.44 -5.23
C GLY A 35 -2.45 6.15 -5.88
N ALA A 36 -2.61 6.76 -7.06
CA ALA A 36 -1.57 7.48 -7.77
C ALA A 36 -1.29 8.89 -7.23
N ARG A 37 -2.01 9.35 -6.21
CA ARG A 37 -1.77 10.63 -5.53
C ARG A 37 -1.73 10.46 -4.02
N ALA A 38 -0.96 11.30 -3.33
CA ALA A 38 -0.84 11.29 -1.87
C ALA A 38 -1.88 12.17 -1.15
N ASP A 39 -2.51 13.13 -1.84
CA ASP A 39 -3.46 14.12 -1.31
C ASP A 39 -4.89 13.58 -1.12
N ARG A 40 -5.01 12.35 -0.64
CA ARG A 40 -6.28 11.61 -0.56
C ARG A 40 -6.94 11.79 0.80
N ALA A 41 -8.21 12.18 0.83
CA ALA A 41 -8.90 12.59 2.05
C ALA A 41 -8.91 11.48 3.13
N GLU A 42 -9.18 10.23 2.76
CA GLU A 42 -9.24 9.12 3.71
C GLU A 42 -7.84 8.68 4.15
N LEU A 43 -6.83 8.80 3.28
CA LEU A 43 -5.44 8.57 3.67
C LEU A 43 -4.96 9.62 4.68
N LEU A 44 -5.28 10.90 4.44
CA LEU A 44 -4.93 11.99 5.35
C LEU A 44 -5.66 11.84 6.68
N ARG A 45 -6.94 11.40 6.66
CA ARG A 45 -7.72 11.09 7.87
C ARG A 45 -7.08 9.95 8.66
N LEU A 46 -6.70 8.85 7.99
CA LEU A 46 -5.96 7.75 8.61
C LEU A 46 -4.70 8.25 9.31
N ILE A 47 -3.87 9.04 8.62
CA ILE A 47 -2.62 9.55 9.20
C ILE A 47 -2.89 10.51 10.38
N ALA A 48 -3.96 11.30 10.31
CA ALA A 48 -4.35 12.21 11.37
C ALA A 48 -4.74 11.45 12.64
N ASP A 49 -5.53 10.39 12.49
CA ASP A 49 -6.10 9.58 13.57
C ASP A 49 -5.07 8.65 14.24
N LEU A 50 -3.94 8.36 13.56
CA LEU A 50 -2.89 7.46 14.07
C LEU A 50 -2.36 7.85 15.46
N GLN A 51 -2.30 6.84 16.33
CA GLN A 51 -1.72 6.91 17.66
C GLN A 51 -0.33 6.23 17.71
N PRO A 52 0.55 6.65 18.65
CA PRO A 52 1.82 5.97 18.86
C PRO A 52 1.64 4.49 19.19
N GLY A 53 2.45 3.64 18.55
CA GLY A 53 2.39 2.17 18.71
C GLY A 53 1.39 1.46 17.80
N GLU A 54 0.55 2.19 17.05
CA GLU A 54 -0.35 1.58 16.08
C GLU A 54 0.38 1.09 14.83
N VAL A 55 -0.20 0.09 14.17
CA VAL A 55 0.31 -0.49 12.93
C VAL A 55 -0.70 -0.26 11.81
N VAL A 56 -0.26 0.43 10.76
CA VAL A 56 -1.00 0.58 9.52
C VAL A 56 -0.77 -0.67 8.69
N VAL A 57 -1.85 -1.41 8.42
CA VAL A 57 -1.83 -2.55 7.50
C VAL A 57 -2.46 -2.11 6.18
N ALA A 58 -1.68 -2.13 5.12
CA ALA A 58 -2.20 -1.93 3.77
C ALA A 58 -2.74 -3.25 3.22
N GLU A 59 -3.94 -3.24 2.61
CA GLU A 59 -4.52 -4.41 1.93
C GLU A 59 -3.55 -5.04 0.92
N LYS A 60 -2.88 -4.18 0.13
CA LYS A 60 -1.78 -4.56 -0.75
C LYS A 60 -0.78 -3.42 -0.81
N ILE A 61 0.49 -3.77 -0.98
CA ILE A 61 1.55 -2.81 -1.32
C ILE A 61 1.19 -2.01 -2.60
N ASP A 62 0.33 -2.56 -3.48
CA ASP A 62 -0.09 -1.95 -4.75
C ASP A 62 -0.64 -0.53 -4.61
N ARG A 63 -1.39 -0.24 -3.54
CA ARG A 63 -1.96 1.10 -3.37
C ARG A 63 -0.90 2.14 -3.00
N ILE A 64 0.16 1.72 -2.32
CA ILE A 64 1.31 2.58 -2.00
C ILE A 64 2.24 2.65 -3.21
N SER A 65 2.41 1.55 -3.94
CA SER A 65 3.34 1.46 -5.08
C SER A 65 2.91 2.24 -6.32
N ARG A 66 1.64 2.66 -6.38
CA ARG A 66 1.15 3.63 -7.37
C ARG A 66 1.69 5.04 -7.14
N LEU A 67 2.18 5.36 -5.95
CA LEU A 67 2.89 6.61 -5.69
C LEU A 67 4.30 6.54 -6.28
N PRO A 68 4.87 7.66 -6.74
CA PRO A 68 6.31 7.77 -6.94
C PRO A 68 7.06 7.37 -5.66
N LEU A 69 8.25 6.76 -5.79
CA LEU A 69 9.01 6.28 -4.62
C LEU A 69 9.19 7.37 -3.56
N ALA A 70 9.55 8.60 -3.97
CA ALA A 70 9.71 9.72 -3.05
C ALA A 70 8.42 10.10 -2.30
N GLU A 71 7.25 9.90 -2.90
CA GLU A 71 5.96 10.11 -2.23
C GLU A 71 5.63 8.97 -1.26
N ALA A 72 5.94 7.72 -1.64
CA ALA A 72 5.79 6.57 -0.76
C ALA A 72 6.69 6.69 0.48
N GLU A 73 7.94 7.11 0.31
CA GLU A 73 8.87 7.40 1.41
C GLU A 73 8.35 8.51 2.32
N ARG A 74 7.79 9.59 1.76
CA ARG A 74 7.14 10.66 2.55
C ARG A 74 5.94 10.15 3.34
N LEU A 75 5.14 9.27 2.76
CA LEU A 75 4.01 8.64 3.45
C LEU A 75 4.50 7.81 4.63
N VAL A 76 5.50 6.95 4.43
CA VAL A 76 6.12 6.15 5.50
C VAL A 76 6.66 7.06 6.61
N ALA A 77 7.37 8.13 6.24
CA ALA A 77 7.89 9.09 7.20
C ALA A 77 6.77 9.77 8.01
N SER A 78 5.64 10.08 7.37
CA SER A 78 4.47 10.69 8.04
C SER A 78 3.84 9.74 9.06
N ILE A 79 3.76 8.45 8.74
CA ILE A 79 3.28 7.40 9.67
C ILE A 79 4.26 7.28 10.86
N ARG A 80 5.56 7.22 10.60
CA ARG A 80 6.59 7.13 11.64
C ARG A 80 6.62 8.36 12.55
N ALA A 81 6.36 9.55 12.00
CA ALA A 81 6.28 10.79 12.78
C ALA A 81 5.13 10.77 13.81
N LYS A 82 4.08 9.97 13.58
CA LYS A 82 3.01 9.70 14.55
C LYS A 82 3.38 8.67 15.62
N GLY A 83 4.58 8.09 15.55
CA GLY A 83 4.99 6.95 16.39
C GLY A 83 4.34 5.63 15.98
N ALA A 84 3.68 5.60 14.81
CA ALA A 84 3.07 4.41 14.24
C ALA A 84 4.03 3.72 13.26
N ARG A 85 3.67 2.52 12.82
CA ARG A 85 4.47 1.70 11.90
C ARG A 85 3.65 1.27 10.70
N LEU A 86 4.31 1.05 9.57
CA LEU A 86 3.69 0.48 8.39
C LEU A 86 4.09 -1.00 8.28
N ALA A 87 3.11 -1.89 8.33
CA ALA A 87 3.29 -3.30 8.02
C ALA A 87 3.00 -3.54 6.54
N VAL A 88 3.98 -4.10 5.83
CA VAL A 88 3.86 -4.43 4.41
C VAL A 88 3.88 -5.94 4.25
N PRO A 89 2.80 -6.56 3.72
CA PRO A 89 2.78 -7.99 3.48
C PRO A 89 3.96 -8.45 2.61
N GLY A 90 4.69 -9.47 3.06
CA GLY A 90 5.84 -10.04 2.35
C GLY A 90 7.18 -9.35 2.61
N VAL A 91 7.21 -8.28 3.41
CA VAL A 91 8.46 -7.67 3.89
C VAL A 91 8.74 -8.19 5.30
N VAL A 92 9.98 -8.62 5.55
CA VAL A 92 10.41 -9.06 6.88
C VAL A 92 10.31 -7.89 7.85
N ASP A 93 9.69 -8.12 9.00
CA ASP A 93 9.61 -7.16 10.09
C ASP A 93 10.69 -7.47 11.14
N LEU A 94 11.71 -6.61 11.20
CA LEU A 94 12.81 -6.69 12.16
C LEU A 94 12.56 -5.82 13.40
N THR A 95 11.36 -5.23 13.54
CA THR A 95 11.12 -4.21 14.56
C THR A 95 11.23 -4.75 15.99
N GLU A 96 10.72 -5.95 16.25
CA GLU A 96 10.85 -6.58 17.59
C GLU A 96 12.32 -6.86 17.91
N LEU A 97 13.05 -7.44 16.95
CA LEU A 97 14.48 -7.71 17.11
C LEU A 97 15.30 -6.44 17.32
N ALA A 98 14.95 -5.35 16.62
CA ALA A 98 15.59 -4.04 16.78
C ALA A 98 15.28 -3.40 18.14
N ALA A 99 14.08 -3.64 18.70
CA ALA A 99 13.68 -3.12 20.00
C ALA A 99 14.48 -3.74 21.16
N GLU A 100 14.86 -5.02 21.04
CA GLU A 100 15.68 -5.72 22.02
C GLU A 100 17.18 -5.41 21.89
N ALA A 101 17.62 -4.99 20.71
CA ALA A 101 19.01 -4.67 20.42
C ALA A 101 19.48 -3.35 21.05
N LYS A 102 20.79 -3.22 21.26
CA LYS A 102 21.44 -2.02 21.80
C LYS A 102 22.69 -1.65 20.99
N GLY A 103 23.08 -0.37 21.09
CA GLY A 103 24.28 0.15 20.44
C GLY A 103 24.26 -0.06 18.93
N VAL A 104 25.39 -0.49 18.36
CA VAL A 104 25.58 -0.67 16.92
C VAL A 104 24.57 -1.66 16.32
N ALA A 105 24.23 -2.74 17.03
CA ALA A 105 23.29 -3.74 16.53
C ALA A 105 21.91 -3.15 16.24
N LYS A 106 21.41 -2.27 17.12
CA LYS A 106 20.14 -1.57 16.92
C LYS A 106 20.16 -0.70 15.67
N VAL A 107 21.22 0.11 15.51
CA VAL A 107 21.38 1.00 14.34
C VAL A 107 21.41 0.20 13.04
N VAL A 108 22.10 -0.94 13.02
CA VAL A 108 22.14 -1.83 11.84
C VAL A 108 20.76 -2.41 11.54
N LEU A 109 20.05 -2.93 12.53
CA LEU A 109 18.72 -3.52 12.34
C LEU A 109 17.70 -2.49 11.82
N GLU A 110 17.69 -1.27 12.39
CA GLU A 110 16.83 -0.18 11.90
C GLU A 110 17.19 0.21 10.46
N SER A 111 18.48 0.28 10.13
CA SER A 111 18.94 0.58 8.76
C SER A 111 18.57 -0.50 7.75
N VAL A 112 18.66 -1.77 8.15
CA VAL A 112 18.25 -2.91 7.30
C VAL A 112 16.74 -2.91 7.11
N GLN A 113 15.95 -2.67 8.16
CA GLN A 113 14.49 -2.54 8.03
C GLN A 113 14.11 -1.45 7.03
N ASP A 114 14.77 -0.30 7.11
CA ASP A 114 14.54 0.82 6.18
C ASP A 114 14.93 0.47 4.75
N MET A 115 16.05 -0.21 4.55
CA MET A 115 16.48 -0.68 3.24
C MET A 115 15.50 -1.70 2.65
N LEU A 116 15.06 -2.69 3.44
CA LEU A 116 14.09 -3.70 3.01
C LEU A 116 12.76 -3.06 2.60
N LEU A 117 12.29 -2.09 3.37
CA LEU A 117 11.07 -1.35 3.04
C LEU A 117 11.22 -0.57 1.74
N LYS A 118 12.33 0.16 1.55
CA LYS A 118 12.59 0.91 0.32
C LYS A 118 12.67 0.00 -0.90
N LEU A 119 13.36 -1.13 -0.80
CA LEU A 119 13.45 -2.11 -1.88
C LEU A 119 12.07 -2.68 -2.23
N ALA A 120 11.27 -3.04 -1.23
CA ALA A 120 9.92 -3.54 -1.46
C ALA A 120 9.02 -2.51 -2.15
N LEU A 121 9.12 -1.24 -1.75
CA LEU A 121 8.38 -0.14 -2.39
C LEU A 121 8.82 0.07 -3.84
N GLN A 122 10.13 0.00 -4.12
CA GLN A 122 10.66 0.13 -5.48
C GLN A 122 10.23 -1.03 -6.38
N ILE A 123 10.36 -2.28 -5.91
CA ILE A 123 9.93 -3.47 -6.67
C ILE A 123 8.44 -3.37 -7.02
N ALA A 124 7.60 -3.02 -6.04
CA ALA A 124 6.17 -2.88 -6.28
C ALA A 124 5.83 -1.72 -7.23
N ARG A 125 6.68 -0.69 -7.31
CA ARG A 125 6.55 0.42 -8.25
C ARG A 125 6.89 -0.03 -9.66
N ASP A 126 8.01 -0.71 -9.84
CA ASP A 126 8.45 -1.24 -11.13
C ASP A 126 7.37 -2.20 -11.70
N ASP A 127 6.86 -3.12 -10.86
CA ASP A 127 5.75 -4.01 -11.21
C ASP A 127 4.47 -3.27 -11.64
N TYR A 128 4.21 -2.09 -11.06
CA TYR A 128 3.08 -1.26 -11.42
C TYR A 128 3.29 -0.58 -12.78
N GLU A 129 4.47 0.00 -13.00
CA GLU A 129 4.82 0.66 -14.25
C GLU A 129 4.84 -0.32 -15.43
N ASP A 130 5.42 -1.51 -15.23
CA ASP A 130 5.45 -2.59 -16.23
C ASP A 130 4.05 -3.07 -16.62
N ARG A 131 3.14 -3.21 -15.65
CA ARG A 131 1.74 -3.57 -15.93
C ARG A 131 1.04 -2.49 -16.74
N ARG A 132 1.27 -1.22 -16.39
CA ARG A 132 0.65 -0.07 -17.06
C ARG A 132 1.18 0.11 -18.48
N GLU A 133 2.47 -0.13 -18.70
CA GLU A 133 3.09 -0.11 -20.02
C GLU A 133 2.56 -1.25 -20.91
N ARG A 134 2.48 -2.48 -20.39
CA ARG A 134 1.86 -3.61 -21.12
C ARG A 134 0.40 -3.34 -21.49
N GLN A 135 -0.37 -2.75 -20.58
CA GLN A 135 -1.75 -2.36 -20.86
C GLN A 135 -1.81 -1.33 -22.00
N ARG A 136 -0.95 -0.31 -21.96
CA ARG A 136 -0.86 0.72 -23.01
C ARG A 136 -0.54 0.11 -24.37
N GLN A 137 0.45 -0.78 -24.43
CA GLN A 137 0.83 -1.49 -25.66
C GLN A 137 -0.32 -2.37 -26.18
N GLY A 138 -1.00 -3.11 -25.30
CA GLY A 138 -2.16 -3.92 -25.68
C GLY A 138 -3.32 -3.09 -26.24
N VAL A 139 -3.59 -1.92 -25.65
CA VAL A 139 -4.58 -0.96 -26.17
C VAL A 139 -4.18 -0.43 -27.54
N GLU A 140 -2.91 -0.09 -27.73
CA GLU A 140 -2.39 0.43 -29.01
C GLU A 140 -2.51 -0.62 -30.12
N LEU A 141 -2.12 -1.87 -29.86
CA LEU A 141 -2.30 -2.98 -30.79
C LEU A 141 -3.78 -3.23 -31.12
N ALA A 142 -4.67 -3.15 -30.14
CA ALA A 142 -6.11 -3.29 -30.36
C ALA A 142 -6.70 -2.15 -31.21
N LYS A 143 -6.20 -0.92 -31.05
CA LYS A 143 -6.57 0.23 -31.89
C LYS A 143 -6.12 0.04 -33.33
N GLN A 144 -4.86 -0.33 -33.54
CA GLN A 144 -4.31 -0.62 -34.87
C GLN A 144 -5.07 -1.74 -35.58
N ALA A 145 -5.50 -2.77 -34.84
CA ALA A 145 -6.30 -3.87 -35.36
C ALA A 145 -7.80 -3.55 -35.47
N GLY A 146 -8.25 -2.31 -35.24
CA GLY A 146 -9.65 -1.90 -35.34
C GLY A 146 -10.60 -2.53 -34.30
N ARG A 147 -10.05 -3.19 -33.27
CA ARG A 147 -10.82 -3.93 -32.24
C ARG A 147 -11.05 -3.14 -30.95
N TYR A 148 -10.46 -1.96 -30.83
CA TYR A 148 -10.62 -1.11 -29.65
C TYR A 148 -11.94 -0.35 -29.68
N THR A 149 -12.93 -0.80 -28.91
CA THR A 149 -14.27 -0.21 -28.83
C THR A 149 -14.41 0.86 -27.74
N GLY A 150 -13.31 1.24 -27.08
CA GLY A 150 -13.30 2.17 -25.95
C GLY A 150 -14.01 1.61 -24.71
N ARG A 151 -14.13 2.43 -23.67
CA ARG A 151 -14.98 2.12 -22.51
C ARG A 151 -16.43 2.35 -22.95
N LYS A 152 -17.29 1.31 -22.91
CA LYS A 152 -18.74 1.49 -23.05
C LYS A 152 -19.20 2.46 -21.97
N ALA A 153 -19.95 3.49 -22.35
CA ALA A 153 -20.55 4.42 -21.39
C ALA A 153 -21.41 3.63 -20.40
N ASP A 154 -21.30 3.94 -19.11
CA ASP A 154 -22.21 3.38 -18.11
C ASP A 154 -23.63 3.85 -18.48
N THR A 155 -24.46 2.92 -18.95
CA THR A 155 -25.90 3.15 -19.07
C THR A 155 -26.47 3.19 -17.67
N LEU A 156 -26.99 4.36 -17.30
CA LEU A 156 -27.65 4.70 -16.03
C LEU A 156 -28.73 3.69 -15.63
#